data_AF-A0A960DR47-F1
#
_entry.id   AF-A0A960DR47-F1
#
_cell.length_a   1.000
_cell.length_b   1.000
_cell.length_c   1.000
_cell.angle_alpha   90.00
_cell.angle_beta   90.00
_cell.angle_gamma   90.00
#
_symmetry.space_group_name_H-M   'P 1'
#
loop_
_entity.id
_entity.type
_entity.pdbx_description
1 polymer ?
#
loop_
_entity_poly.entity_id
_entity_poly.type
_entity_poly.pdbx_seq_one_letter_code
_entity_poly.pdbx_strand_id
1 'polypeptide(L)'
;SIEVCGRPVAGLAAHRVALLGVGHVPEERSLFADLTADENLRLGLRGSRTERRAARARALDLFPELVRLLGRRAGSLSGGEQQ
;
A
#
# COMPACT_ATOMS: atom_id res chain seq x y z
N SER A 1 3.53 9.84 26.04
CA SER A 1 4.25 8.74 25.35
C SER A 1 3.68 8.60 23.94
N ILE A 2 4.45 8.10 22.97
CA ILE A 2 3.92 7.71 21.66
C ILE A 2 3.76 6.19 21.67
N GLU A 3 2.54 5.72 21.47
CA GLU A 3 2.17 4.30 21.57
C GLU A 3 1.36 3.85 20.36
N VAL A 4 1.58 2.62 19.91
CA VAL A 4 0.80 1.97 18.85
C VAL A 4 0.31 0.64 19.39
N CYS A 5 -1.02 0.42 19.36
CA CYS A 5 -1.66 -0.77 19.92
C CYS A 5 -1.19 -1.06 21.37
N GLY A 6 -1.03 -0.01 22.19
CA GLY A 6 -0.58 -0.10 23.58
C GLY A 6 0.92 -0.38 23.77
N ARG A 7 1.73 -0.29 22.71
CA ARG A 7 3.19 -0.49 22.76
C ARG A 7 3.92 0.84 22.57
N PRO A 8 4.84 1.25 23.47
CA PRO A 8 5.68 2.42 23.25
C PRO A 8 6.54 2.26 21.99
N VAL A 9 6.55 3.27 21.12
CA VAL A 9 7.28 3.24 19.84
C VAL A 9 8.36 4.33 19.71
N ALA A 10 8.49 5.22 20.69
CA ALA A 10 9.51 6.25 20.67
C ALA A 10 10.92 5.62 20.60
N GLY A 11 11.74 6.07 19.65
CA GLY A 11 13.10 5.56 19.42
C GLY A 11 13.19 4.26 18.61
N LEU A 12 12.06 3.65 18.20
CA LEU A 12 12.09 2.52 17.28
C LEU A 12 12.36 2.97 15.83
N ALA A 13 13.11 2.16 15.09
CA ALA A 13 13.27 2.34 13.65
C ALA A 13 11.93 2.17 12.91
N ALA A 14 11.70 2.96 11.86
CA ALA A 14 10.42 3.01 11.13
C ALA A 14 9.91 1.64 10.65
N HIS A 15 10.80 0.77 10.16
CA HIS A 15 10.43 -0.58 9.71
C HIS A 15 9.86 -1.45 10.84
N ARG A 16 10.28 -1.22 12.10
CA ARG A 16 9.74 -1.94 13.27
C ARG A 16 8.34 -1.43 13.62
N VAL A 17 8.11 -0.13 13.47
CA VAL A 17 6.79 0.48 13.68
C VAL A 17 5.80 0.00 12.61
N ALA A 18 6.22 -0.09 11.34
CA ALA A 18 5.39 -0.62 10.26
C ALA A 18 4.93 -2.07 10.51
N LEU A 19 5.79 -2.90 11.12
CA LEU A 19 5.44 -4.28 11.50
C LEU A 19 4.39 -4.38 12.62
N LEU A 20 4.09 -3.28 13.32
CA LEU A 20 2.97 -3.21 14.27
C LEU A 20 1.61 -2.98 13.58
N GLY A 21 1.57 -2.93 12.24
CA GLY A 21 0.36 -2.71 11.45
C GLY A 21 0.12 -1.26 11.08
N VAL A 22 1.12 -0.38 11.24
CA VAL A 22 1.02 1.03 10.82
C VAL A 22 1.27 1.12 9.32
N GLY A 23 0.25 1.58 8.58
CA GLY A 23 0.39 2.03 7.20
C GLY A 23 0.73 3.52 7.15
N HIS A 24 1.64 3.91 6.26
CA HIS A 24 1.98 5.31 6.02
C HIS A 24 1.83 5.61 4.52
N VAL A 25 1.01 6.61 4.20
CA VAL A 25 0.82 7.13 2.84
C VAL A 25 1.38 8.56 2.84
N PRO A 26 2.60 8.78 2.36
CA PRO A 26 3.18 10.12 2.31
C PRO A 26 2.49 10.98 1.25
N GLU A 27 2.54 12.29 1.44
CA GLU A 27 1.93 13.28 0.54
C GLU A 27 2.53 13.25 -0.88
N GLU A 28 3.81 12.89 -1.00
CA GLU A 28 4.53 12.81 -2.28
C GLU A 28 4.72 11.38 -2.80
N ARG A 29 4.66 11.24 -4.14
CA ARG A 29 4.98 10.09 -5.02
C ARG A 29 5.34 8.78 -4.31
N SER A 30 4.32 8.08 -3.83
CA SER A 30 4.47 6.78 -3.14
C SER A 30 4.62 5.58 -4.07
N LEU A 31 4.42 5.77 -5.37
CA LEU A 31 4.37 4.68 -6.35
C LEU A 31 5.69 4.56 -7.13
N PHE A 32 6.07 3.32 -7.42
CA PHE A 32 7.17 3.00 -8.31
C PHE A 32 6.72 3.24 -9.75
N ALA A 33 7.18 4.33 -10.36
CA ALA A 33 6.70 4.83 -11.65
C ALA A 33 6.84 3.84 -12.82
N ASP A 34 7.91 3.04 -12.81
CA ASP A 34 8.20 2.05 -13.86
C ASP A 34 7.34 0.78 -13.76
N LEU A 35 6.71 0.57 -12.60
CA LEU A 35 5.81 -0.55 -12.36
C LEU A 35 4.37 -0.19 -12.75
N THR A 36 3.62 -1.20 -13.14
CA THR A 36 2.17 -1.10 -13.31
C THR A 36 1.44 -0.85 -11.98
N ALA A 37 0.21 -0.38 -12.05
CA ALA A 37 -0.63 -0.23 -10.85
C ALA A 37 -0.82 -1.57 -10.13
N ASP A 38 -0.97 -2.68 -10.87
CA ASP A 38 -1.06 -4.03 -10.26
C ASP A 38 0.22 -4.45 -9.55
N GLU A 39 1.39 -4.17 -10.14
CA GLU A 39 2.68 -4.48 -9.52
C GLU A 39 2.91 -3.66 -8.25
N ASN A 40 2.57 -2.36 -8.26
CA ASN A 40 2.60 -1.52 -7.06
C ASN A 40 1.68 -2.07 -5.96
N LEU A 41 0.44 -2.43 -6.30
CA LEU A 41 -0.51 -3.01 -5.34
C LEU A 41 0.05 -4.26 -4.68
N ARG A 42 0.71 -5.14 -5.45
CA ARG A 42 1.30 -6.39 -4.95
C ARG A 42 2.43 -6.15 -3.94
N LEU A 43 3.18 -5.05 -4.03
CA LEU A 43 4.26 -4.73 -3.09
C LEU A 43 3.74 -4.48 -1.66
N GLY A 44 2.52 -3.95 -1.54
CA GLY A 44 1.88 -3.69 -0.25
C GLY A 44 1.24 -4.93 0.40
N LEU A 45 1.05 -6.03 -0.34
CA LEU A 45 0.36 -7.21 0.17
C LEU A 45 1.29 -8.09 1.01
N ARG A 46 0.83 -8.49 2.19
CA ARG A 46 1.56 -9.35 3.13
C ARG A 46 0.81 -10.66 3.40
N GLY A 47 1.51 -11.64 3.97
CA GLY A 47 0.95 -12.97 4.30
C GLY A 47 1.15 -14.02 3.20
N SER A 48 0.50 -15.16 3.37
CA SER A 48 0.46 -16.30 2.44
C SER A 48 -0.15 -15.94 1.08
N ARG A 49 -0.01 -16.84 0.10
CA ARG A 49 -0.60 -16.65 -1.25
C ARG A 49 -2.11 -16.42 -1.18
N THR A 50 -2.81 -17.13 -0.30
CA THR A 50 -4.27 -17.02 -0.12
C THR A 50 -4.64 -15.67 0.50
N GLU A 51 -3.92 -15.25 1.54
CA GLU A 51 -4.17 -13.96 2.21
C GLU A 51 -3.93 -12.79 1.26
N ARG A 52 -2.84 -12.83 0.48
CA ARG A 52 -2.57 -11.79 -0.53
C ARG A 52 -3.66 -11.75 -1.61
N ARG A 53 -4.14 -12.90 -2.08
CA ARG A 53 -5.26 -12.95 -3.05
C ARG A 53 -6.53 -12.33 -2.47
N ALA A 54 -6.88 -12.67 -1.24
CA ALA A 54 -8.06 -12.14 -0.56
C ALA A 54 -7.94 -10.62 -0.31
N ALA A 55 -6.76 -10.15 0.12
CA ALA A 55 -6.50 -8.73 0.32
C ALA A 55 -6.58 -7.93 -0.99
N ARG A 56 -6.03 -8.47 -2.09
CA ARG A 56 -6.14 -7.87 -3.42
C ARG A 56 -7.59 -7.78 -3.89
N ALA A 57 -8.38 -8.84 -3.72
CA ALA A 57 -9.79 -8.83 -4.08
C ALA A 57 -10.53 -7.72 -3.32
N ARG A 58 -10.37 -7.67 -1.98
CA ARG A 58 -10.97 -6.60 -1.15
C ARG A 58 -10.57 -5.19 -1.60
N ALA A 59 -9.31 -4.98 -1.97
CA ALA A 59 -8.85 -3.68 -2.44
C ALA A 59 -9.55 -3.26 -3.75
N LEU A 60 -9.75 -4.19 -4.69
CA LEU A 60 -10.45 -3.92 -5.94
C LEU A 60 -11.97 -3.78 -5.77
N ASP A 61 -12.54 -4.45 -4.77
CA ASP A 61 -13.95 -4.28 -4.41
C ASP A 61 -14.19 -2.89 -3.78
N LEU A 62 -13.25 -2.40 -2.97
CA LEU A 62 -13.30 -1.06 -2.37
C LEU A 62 -13.07 0.05 -3.40
N PHE A 63 -12.18 -0.18 -4.37
CA PHE A 63 -11.81 0.80 -5.38
C PHE A 63 -11.97 0.21 -6.80
N PRO A 64 -13.21 0.05 -7.27
CA PRO A 64 -13.49 -0.61 -8.56
C PRO A 64 -12.85 0.10 -9.75
N GLU A 65 -12.65 1.42 -9.67
CA GLU A 65 -11.96 2.20 -10.72
C GLU A 65 -10.50 1.76 -10.92
N LEU A 66 -9.83 1.20 -9.90
CA LEU A 66 -8.47 0.66 -10.04
C LEU A 66 -8.40 -0.49 -11.05
N VAL A 67 -9.49 -1.23 -11.26
CA VAL A 67 -9.52 -2.36 -12.20
C VAL A 67 -9.14 -1.91 -13.61
N ARG A 68 -9.58 -0.71 -14.02
CA ARG A 68 -9.26 -0.11 -15.33
C ARG A 68 -7.82 0.37 -15.42
N LEU A 69 -7.15 0.58 -14.29
CA LEU A 69 -5.80 1.13 -14.18
C LEU A 69 -4.72 0.05 -14.01
N LEU A 70 -5.10 -1.19 -13.67
CA LEU A 70 -4.16 -2.27 -13.31
C LEU A 70 -3.00 -2.47 -14.28
N GLY A 71 -3.24 -2.35 -15.58
CA GLY A 71 -2.23 -2.52 -16.62
C GLY A 71 -1.44 -1.24 -16.98
N ARG A 72 -1.84 -0.07 -16.48
CA ARG A 72 -1.15 1.19 -16.73
C ARG A 72 0.04 1.32 -15.81
N ARG A 73 1.15 1.87 -16.33
CA ARG A 73 2.32 2.25 -15.51
C ARG A 73 1.95 3.37 -14.56
N ALA A 74 2.38 3.27 -13.31
CA ALA A 74 2.06 4.24 -12.27
C ALA A 74 2.51 5.66 -12.66
N GLY A 75 3.66 5.80 -13.35
CA GLY A 75 4.15 7.08 -13.84
C GLY A 75 3.28 7.76 -14.90
N SER A 76 2.31 7.05 -15.49
CA SER A 76 1.36 7.56 -16.50
C SER A 76 -0.02 7.88 -15.94
N LEU A 77 -0.22 7.69 -14.63
CA LEU A 77 -1.47 7.99 -13.94
C LEU A 77 -1.53 9.48 -13.57
N SER A 78 -2.72 10.06 -13.61
CA SER A 78 -2.95 11.41 -13.09
C SER A 78 -2.73 11.46 -11.57
N GLY A 79 -2.53 12.65 -11.00
CA GLY A 79 -2.30 12.79 -9.55
C GLY A 79 -3.42 12.17 -8.69
N GLY A 80 -4.69 12.34 -9.11
CA GLY A 80 -5.83 11.73 -8.41
C GLY A 80 -5.95 10.22 -8.61
N GLU A 81 -5.36 9.65 -9.67
CA GLU A 81 -5.27 8.20 -9.87
C GLU A 81 -4.10 7.58 -9.08
N GLN A 82 -3.11 8.38 -8.68
CA GLN A 82 -1.95 7.92 -7.89
C GLN A 82 -2.19 7.92 -6.38
N GLN A 83 -3.16 8.69 -5.88
CA GLN A 83 -3.55 8.77 -4.46
C GLN A 83 -4.61 7.71 -4.14
#